data_AF-A0A1Q3GPU9-F1
#
_entry.id   AF-A0A1Q3GPU9-F1
#
_cell.length_a   1.000
_cell.length_b   1.000
_cell.length_c   1.000
_cell.angle_alpha   90.00
_cell.angle_beta   90.00
_cell.angle_gamma   90.00
#
_symmetry.space_group_name_H-M   'P 1'
#
loop_
_entity.id
_entity.type
_entity.pdbx_description
1 polymer ?
#
loop_
_entity_poly.entity_id
_entity_poly.type
_entity_poly.pdbx_seq_one_letter_code
_entity_poly.pdbx_strand_id
1 'polypeptide(L)' 'MTQEPQCSFCGKSRLNVGLLIQSEHAYICEECITLSFDIMLDEVSSENTNIQLTMDKYNAIRRVLKKGIKIFEDK' A
#
# COMPACT_ATOMS: atom_id res chain seq x y z
N MET A 1 -21.97 14.00 -17.41
CA MET A 1 -21.47 14.27 -16.04
C MET A 1 -20.44 13.18 -15.74
N THR A 2 -19.16 13.49 -15.75
CA THR A 2 -18.10 12.56 -15.36
C THR A 2 -18.08 12.45 -13.84
N GLN A 3 -18.23 11.24 -13.33
CA GLN A 3 -18.20 10.95 -11.90
C GLN A 3 -16.75 11.08 -11.42
N GLU A 4 -16.51 11.81 -10.33
CA GLU A 4 -15.18 11.94 -9.75
C GLU A 4 -14.76 10.59 -9.15
N PRO A 5 -13.55 10.07 -9.43
CA PRO A 5 -13.10 8.79 -8.88
C PRO A 5 -12.98 8.86 -7.36
N GLN A 6 -13.50 7.84 -6.69
CA GLN A 6 -13.56 7.71 -5.23
C GLN A 6 -12.94 6.39 -4.79
N CYS A 7 -12.27 6.41 -3.64
CA CYS A 7 -11.78 5.19 -3.00
C CYS A 7 -12.96 4.25 -2.75
N SER A 8 -12.86 3.01 -3.24
CA SER A 8 -13.89 1.98 -3.11
C SER A 8 -14.09 1.50 -1.67
N PHE A 9 -13.20 1.88 -0.75
CA PHE A 9 -13.21 1.45 0.65
C PHE A 9 -13.73 2.54 1.58
N CYS A 10 -13.19 3.76 1.51
CA CYS A 10 -13.57 4.86 2.41
C CYS A 10 -14.48 5.93 1.76
N GLY A 11 -14.70 5.87 0.44
CA GLY A 11 -15.55 6.82 -0.29
C GLY A 11 -14.94 8.21 -0.52
N LYS A 12 -13.74 8.50 0.01
CA LYS A 12 -13.06 9.77 -0.25
C LYS A 12 -12.75 9.93 -1.74
N SER A 13 -12.98 11.13 -2.27
CA SER A 13 -12.65 11.46 -3.66
C SER A 13 -11.16 11.72 -3.87
N ARG A 14 -10.71 11.74 -5.14
CA ARG A 14 -9.30 12.00 -5.50
C ARG A 14 -8.73 13.28 -4.90
N LEU A 15 -9.55 14.32 -4.70
CA LEU A 15 -9.14 15.60 -4.12
C LEU A 15 -8.92 15.54 -2.60
N ASN A 16 -9.51 14.54 -1.93
CA ASN A 16 -9.49 14.38 -0.47
C ASN A 16 -8.42 13.39 0.02
N VAL A 17 -7.57 12.89 -0.88
CA VAL A 17 -6.51 11.93 -0.59
C VAL A 17 -5.21 12.31 -1.31
N GLY A 18 -4.07 11.97 -0.75
CA GLY A 18 -2.76 12.23 -1.37
C GLY A 18 -2.56 11.40 -2.64
N LEU A 19 -2.94 10.13 -2.60
CA LEU A 19 -2.80 9.18 -3.69
C LEU A 19 -4.08 8.36 -3.87
N LEU A 20 -4.52 8.19 -5.11
CA LEU A 20 -5.60 7.28 -5.44
C LEU A 20 -5.14 6.36 -6.58
N ILE A 21 -5.03 5.07 -6.29
CA ILE A 21 -4.55 4.06 -7.22
C ILE A 21 -5.76 3.40 -7.88
N GLN A 22 -5.75 3.35 -9.21
CA GLN A 22 -6.77 2.69 -10.01
C GLN A 22 -6.37 1.24 -10.31
N SER A 23 -7.30 0.31 -10.09
CA SER A 23 -7.30 -1.05 -10.62
C SER A 23 -8.29 -1.17 -11.78
N GLU A 24 -8.44 -2.36 -12.38
CA GLU A 24 -9.36 -2.60 -13.50
C GLU A 24 -10.81 -2.20 -13.18
N HIS A 25 -11.24 -2.42 -11.93
CA HIS A 25 -12.63 -2.20 -11.50
C HIS A 25 -12.78 -1.46 -10.15
N ALA A 26 -11.70 -0.93 -9.58
CA ALA A 26 -11.73 -0.34 -8.25
C ALA A 26 -10.68 0.76 -8.07
N TYR A 27 -10.84 1.57 -7.02
CA TYR A 27 -9.85 2.55 -6.59
C TYR A 27 -9.52 2.37 -5.11
N ILE A 28 -8.26 2.58 -4.73
CA ILE A 28 -7.81 2.53 -3.35
C ILE A 28 -6.89 3.71 -3.02
N CYS A 29 -7.11 4.38 -1.89
CA CYS A 29 -6.25 5.47 -1.44
C CYS A 29 -5.13 5.00 -0.51
N GLU A 30 -4.12 5.86 -0.29
CA GLU A 30 -2.97 5.54 0.56
C GLU A 30 -3.37 5.17 2.00
N GLU A 31 -4.35 5.87 2.57
CA GLU A 31 -4.82 5.60 3.94
C GLU A 31 -5.43 4.18 4.04
N CYS A 32 -6.22 3.78 3.05
CA CYS A 32 -6.82 2.45 3.01
C CYS A 32 -5.78 1.36 2.75
N ILE A 33 -4.71 1.63 1.99
CA ILE A 33 -3.59 0.68 1.82
C ILE A 33 -2.90 0.46 3.17
N THR A 34 -2.57 1.54 3.88
CA THR A 34 -1.91 1.46 5.19
C THR A 34 -2.77 0.69 6.19
N LEU A 35 -4.04 1.05 6.34
CA LEU A 35 -4.96 0.35 7.24
C LEU A 35 -5.11 -1.13 6.87
N SER A 36 -5.23 -1.45 5.57
CA SER A 36 -5.32 -2.85 5.12
C SER A 36 -4.06 -3.63 5.49
N PHE A 37 -2.89 -3.00 5.36
CA PHE A 37 -1.62 -3.62 5.71
C PHE A 37 -1.48 -3.85 7.21
N ASP A 38 -1.90 -2.89 8.04
CA ASP A 38 -1.88 -3.03 9.50
C ASP A 38 -2.80 -4.17 9.97
N ILE A 39 -4.02 -4.26 9.43
CA ILE A 39 -4.96 -5.37 9.70
C ILE A 39 -4.32 -6.71 9.30
N MET A 40 -3.72 -6.78 8.10
CA MET A 40 -3.05 -7.99 7.63
C MET A 40 -1.88 -8.40 8.55
N LEU A 41 -1.15 -7.43 9.10
CA LEU A 41 -0.02 -7.68 10.00
C LEU A 41 -0.47 -8.18 11.38
N ASP A 42 -1.54 -7.63 11.93
CA ASP A 42 -2.11 -8.06 13.20
C ASP A 42 -2.54 -9.55 13.14
N GLU A 43 -3.07 -10.00 12.00
CA GLU A 43 -3.42 -11.41 11.76
C GLU A 43 -2.21 -12.37 11.71
N VAL A 44 -1.00 -11.88 11.41
CA VAL A 44 0.24 -12.69 11.36
C VAL A 44 0.73 -13.12 12.73
N SER A 45 0.35 -12.40 13.78
CA SER A 45 0.69 -12.75 15.17
C SER A 45 0.08 -14.10 15.61
N SER A 46 -0.88 -14.61 14.84
CA SER A 46 -1.49 -15.93 14.93
C SER A 46 -1.05 -16.86 13.78
N GLU A 47 0.12 -17.50 13.94
CA GLU A 47 0.58 -18.75 13.30
C GLU A 47 0.20 -19.04 11.82
N ASN A 48 0.42 -18.11 10.88
CA ASN A 48 0.23 -18.37 9.44
C ASN A 48 1.54 -18.20 8.63
N THR A 49 2.18 -19.32 8.27
CA THR A 49 3.49 -19.40 7.58
C THR A 49 3.54 -18.72 6.20
N ASN A 50 2.41 -18.59 5.51
CA ASN A 50 2.33 -17.95 4.19
C ASN A 50 2.46 -16.41 4.25
N ILE A 51 2.05 -15.78 5.36
CA ILE A 51 2.15 -14.32 5.49
C ILE A 51 3.60 -13.93 5.85
N GLN A 52 4.31 -14.76 6.61
CA GLN A 52 5.74 -14.58 6.89
C GLN A 52 6.58 -14.51 5.61
N LEU A 53 6.34 -15.41 4.65
CA LEU A 53 7.02 -15.41 3.34
C LEU A 53 6.75 -14.14 2.53
N THR A 54 5.54 -13.59 2.66
CA THR A 54 5.16 -12.33 2.00
C THR A 54 5.89 -11.14 2.62
N MET A 55 6.02 -11.13 3.95
CA MET A 55 6.79 -10.10 4.66
C MET A 55 8.29 -10.15 4.38
N ASP A 56 8.87 -11.34 4.25
CA ASP A 56 10.29 -11.48 3.90
C ASP A 56 10.58 -10.92 2.51
N LYS A 57 9.70 -11.19 1.54
CA LYS A 57 9.79 -10.61 0.19
C LYS A 57 9.63 -9.09 0.20
N TYR A 58 8.64 -8.58 0.94
CA TYR A 58 8.45 -7.13 1.09
C TYR A 58 9.68 -6.45 1.70
N ASN A 59 10.24 -7.02 2.76
CA ASN A 59 11.44 -6.50 3.42
C ASN A 59 12.67 -6.54 2.50
N ALA A 60 12.79 -7.56 1.64
CA ALA A 60 13.85 -7.64 0.63
C ALA A 60 13.72 -6.51 -0.40
N ILE A 61 12.52 -6.29 -0.96
CA ILE A 61 12.25 -5.20 -1.91
C ILE A 61 12.53 -3.85 -1.25
N ARG A 62 12.05 -3.62 -0.02
CA ARG A 62 12.28 -2.39 0.75
C ARG A 62 13.76 -2.11 0.99
N ARG A 63 14.59 -3.14 1.27
CA ARG A 63 16.04 -2.99 1.41
C ARG A 63 16.69 -2.51 0.12
N VAL A 64 16.31 -3.07 -1.03
CA VAL A 64 16.84 -2.67 -2.33
C VAL A 64 16.43 -1.23 -2.66
N LEU A 65 15.16 -0.89 -2.46
CA LEU A 65 14.66 0.47 -2.69
C LEU A 65 15.38 1.51 -1.83
N LYS A 66 15.58 1.25 -0.53
CA LYS A 66 16.36 2.14 0.35
C LYS A 66 17.80 2.35 -0.14
N LYS A 67 18.48 1.28 -0.58
CA LYS A 67 19.82 1.38 -1.15
C LYS A 67 19.82 2.20 -2.44
N GLY A 68 18.81 2.02 -3.29
CA GLY A 68 18.62 2.80 -4.52
C GLY A 68 18.41 4.28 -4.25
N ILE A 69 17.47 4.64 -3.36
CA ILE A 69 17.20 6.04 -2.99
C ILE A 69 18.45 6.72 -2.43
N LYS A 70 19.22 6.02 -1.58
CA LYS A 70 20.47 6.55 -1.04
C LYS A 70 21.49 6.93 -2.12
N ILE A 71 21.54 6.20 -3.24
CA ILE A 71 22.41 6.54 -4.38
C ILE A 71 21.96 7.86 -5.06
N PHE A 72 20.67 8.21 -4.98
CA PHE A 72 20.13 9.44 -5.55
C PHE A 72 20.19 10.63 -4.58
N GLU A 73 20.17 10.40 -3.26
CA GLU A 73 20.30 11.48 -2.24
C GLU A 73 21.76 11.93 -2.03
N ASP A 74 22.74 11.06 -2.28
CA ASP A 74 24.18 11.37 -2.15
C ASP A 74 24.77 12.10 -3.39
N LYS A 75 23.92 12.62 -4.31
CA LYS A 75 24.30 13.45 -5.47
C LYS A 75 23.64 14.82 -5.42
#